data_AF-A0A969VLD7-F1
#
_entry.id   AF-A0A969VLD7-F1
#
_cell.length_a   1.000
_cell.length_b   1.000
_cell.length_c   1.000
_cell.angle_alpha   90.00
_cell.angle_beta   90.00
_cell.angle_gamma   90.00
#
_symmetry.space_group_name_H-M   'P 1'
#
loop_
_entity.id
_entity.type
_entity.pdbx_description
1 polymer ?
#
loop_
_entity_poly.entity_id
_entity_poly.type
_entity_poly.pdbx_seq_one_letter_code
_entity_poly.pdbx_strand_id
1 'polypeptide(L)'
;MDQFTLNLIVIGLSFALYFGIAFWARAASTAEFYAAGQGVGPVVNGMATAADWMSAASFISMAGLIAFGGYNNSVFLMGWTGGYVLLALLLAPYLRKFGKFTVPEFVGDRFYSTSARMVAVVCLLVISITYVIGQMVGVGVTFARFLEVSTTTGLLIGSAVVFAYAVFGGMKGITYTQVAQYVVLIIAYTIPAMFISLSLTSNFVPQLGLIGSYAPTGGETYFLDKLDQVVTDLGFTAYTADTSNMLNMFLVTMSLMIGTAGLPHVIIRFFTVPKVSDARSSAGWALVFIALLYTVAPAVGSMARLNITTTFWPGAIDGETFSKPALSIAEIDSDPDLVWIRNWERPVF
;
A
#
# COMPACT_ATOMS: atom_id res chain seq x y z
N MET A 1 27.61 -9.99 9.81
CA MET A 1 26.37 -9.89 10.60
C MET A 1 25.33 -10.67 9.83
N ASP A 2 24.63 -11.61 10.44
CA ASP A 2 23.62 -12.39 9.72
C ASP A 2 22.42 -11.51 9.32
N GLN A 3 21.67 -11.95 8.31
CA GLN A 3 20.50 -11.21 7.79
C GLN A 3 19.42 -11.02 8.86
N PHE A 4 19.27 -12.00 9.76
CA PHE A 4 18.28 -11.98 10.82
C PHE A 4 18.56 -10.86 11.85
N THR A 5 19.81 -10.71 12.26
CA THR A 5 20.32 -9.68 13.16
C THR A 5 20.17 -8.30 12.53
N LEU A 6 20.48 -8.17 11.23
CA LEU A 6 20.22 -6.94 10.47
C LEU A 6 18.73 -6.57 10.48
N ASN A 7 17.85 -7.53 10.20
CA ASN A 7 16.40 -7.32 10.25
C ASN A 7 15.96 -6.84 11.63
N LEU A 8 16.38 -7.52 12.70
CA LEU A 8 16.03 -7.15 14.07
C LEU A 8 16.54 -5.75 14.45
N ILE A 9 17.74 -5.37 14.03
CA ILE A 9 18.28 -4.03 14.28
C ILE A 9 17.45 -2.98 13.55
N VAL A 10 17.16 -3.16 12.26
CA VAL A 10 16.37 -2.19 11.48
C VAL A 10 14.96 -2.06 12.04
N ILE A 11 14.31 -3.18 12.35
CA ILE A 11 12.97 -3.20 12.95
C ILE A 11 12.98 -2.55 14.33
N GLY A 12 13.95 -2.90 15.17
CA GLY A 12 14.11 -2.35 16.51
C GLY A 12 14.36 -0.84 16.51
N LEU A 13 15.25 -0.36 15.63
CA LEU A 13 15.50 1.07 15.44
C LEU A 13 14.26 1.81 14.91
N SER A 14 13.52 1.20 13.99
CA SER A 14 12.28 1.79 13.47
C SER A 14 11.23 1.95 14.58
N PHE A 15 11.02 0.92 15.39
CA PHE A 15 10.10 1.02 16.53
C PHE A 15 10.60 1.97 17.61
N ALA A 16 11.91 1.98 17.92
CA ALA A 16 12.49 2.92 18.87
C ALA A 16 12.24 4.37 18.43
N LEU A 17 12.38 4.66 17.13
CA LEU A 17 12.02 5.96 16.55
C LEU A 17 10.53 6.26 16.76
N TYR A 18 9.63 5.31 16.46
CA TYR A 18 8.19 5.53 16.60
C TYR A 18 7.78 5.76 18.06
N PHE A 19 8.30 4.97 19.00
CA PHE A 19 8.09 5.16 20.44
C PHE A 19 8.68 6.48 20.93
N GLY A 20 9.87 6.85 20.46
CA GLY A 20 10.50 8.13 20.78
C GLY A 20 9.64 9.32 20.35
N ILE A 21 9.08 9.28 19.13
CA ILE A 21 8.15 10.29 18.63
C ILE A 21 6.86 10.31 19.46
N ALA A 22 6.28 9.14 19.76
CA ALA A 22 5.04 9.04 20.52
C ALA A 22 5.21 9.60 21.95
N PHE A 23 6.34 9.33 22.60
CA PHE A 23 6.66 9.87 23.92
C PHE A 23 6.85 11.39 23.89
N TRP A 24 7.58 11.90 22.90
CA TRP A 24 7.81 13.34 22.73
C TRP A 24 6.52 14.11 22.40
N ALA A 25 5.63 13.53 21.61
CA ALA A 25 4.40 14.15 21.14
C ALA A 25 3.17 13.89 22.03
N ARG A 26 3.36 13.36 23.25
CA ARG A 26 2.29 12.96 24.16
C ARG A 26 1.24 14.08 24.35
N ALA A 27 -0.02 13.77 24.06
CA ALA A 27 -1.12 14.71 24.19
C ALA A 27 -1.43 15.02 25.68
N ALA A 28 -1.69 16.29 25.99
CA ALA A 28 -2.06 16.76 27.33
C ALA A 28 -3.56 17.06 27.45
N SER A 29 -4.30 17.11 26.34
CA SER A 29 -5.75 17.39 26.31
C SER A 29 -6.51 16.57 25.26
N THR A 30 -7.84 16.48 25.39
CA THR A 30 -8.72 15.78 24.44
C THR A 30 -8.62 16.35 23.02
N ALA A 31 -8.49 17.67 22.87
CA ALA A 31 -8.36 18.33 21.57
C ALA A 31 -7.00 18.02 20.91
N GLU A 32 -5.92 17.91 21.70
CA GLU A 32 -4.63 17.44 21.20
C GLU A 32 -4.66 15.95 20.85
N PHE A 33 -5.37 15.15 21.65
CA PHE A 33 -5.49 13.72 21.43
C PHE A 33 -6.21 13.38 20.13
N TYR A 34 -7.30 14.09 19.77
CA TYR A 34 -8.07 13.79 18.55
C TYR A 34 -7.68 14.65 17.33
N ALA A 35 -7.26 15.89 17.52
CA ALA A 35 -7.04 16.83 16.41
C ALA A 35 -5.65 17.48 16.40
N ALA A 36 -4.72 17.01 17.24
CA ALA A 36 -3.35 17.55 17.34
C ALA A 36 -3.31 19.08 17.58
N GLY A 37 -4.34 19.64 18.22
CA GLY A 37 -4.48 21.08 18.43
C GLY A 37 -4.58 21.90 17.13
N GLN A 38 -4.85 21.25 16.00
CA GLN A 38 -4.91 21.85 14.66
C GLN A 38 -3.58 22.49 14.19
N GLY A 39 -2.45 22.05 14.75
CA GLY A 39 -1.13 22.65 14.49
C GLY A 39 -0.30 21.99 13.40
N VAL A 40 -0.84 21.00 12.68
CA VAL A 40 -0.06 20.23 11.70
C VAL A 40 0.01 20.97 10.36
N GLY A 41 1.23 21.19 9.86
CA GLY A 41 1.44 21.80 8.55
C GLY A 41 0.94 20.92 7.39
N PRO A 42 0.53 21.51 6.25
CA PRO A 42 -0.14 20.79 5.16
C PRO A 42 0.74 19.70 4.52
N VAL A 43 2.06 19.93 4.39
CA VAL A 43 2.99 18.93 3.85
C VAL A 43 3.11 17.72 4.77
N VAL A 44 3.28 17.97 6.08
CA VAL A 44 3.42 16.94 7.12
C VAL A 44 2.12 16.11 7.20
N ASN A 45 0.97 16.78 7.18
CA ASN A 45 -0.32 16.09 7.18
C ASN A 45 -0.55 15.31 5.89
N GLY A 46 -0.13 15.85 4.74
CA GLY A 46 -0.17 15.16 3.46
C GLY A 46 0.66 13.88 3.46
N MET A 47 1.89 13.95 4.00
CA MET A 47 2.77 12.79 4.13
C MET A 47 2.21 11.75 5.10
N ALA A 48 1.68 12.18 6.26
CA ALA A 48 1.02 11.29 7.21
C ALA A 48 -0.19 10.59 6.59
N THR A 49 -1.00 11.34 5.83
CA THR A 49 -2.16 10.81 5.10
C THR A 49 -1.72 9.80 4.03
N ALA A 50 -0.62 10.06 3.33
CA ALA A 50 -0.07 9.10 2.37
C ALA A 50 0.47 7.84 3.06
N ALA A 51 1.09 7.95 4.23
CA ALA A 51 1.51 6.78 5.03
C ALA A 51 0.30 5.91 5.43
N ASP A 52 -0.75 6.56 5.91
CA ASP A 52 -2.03 5.94 6.26
C ASP A 52 -2.66 5.21 5.05
N TRP A 53 -2.51 5.82 3.87
CA TRP A 53 -2.96 5.27 2.59
C TRP A 53 -2.12 4.08 2.10
N MET A 54 -0.82 4.07 2.39
CA MET A 54 0.15 3.03 2.04
C MET A 54 0.04 1.77 2.94
N SER A 55 -1.19 1.44 3.34
CA SER A 55 -1.49 0.30 4.19
C SER A 55 -1.13 -1.05 3.53
N ALA A 56 -1.28 -2.16 4.26
CA ALA A 56 -0.96 -3.50 3.73
C ALA A 56 -1.70 -3.82 2.42
N ALA A 57 -2.89 -3.25 2.23
CA ALA A 57 -3.65 -3.32 0.98
C ALA A 57 -2.89 -2.67 -0.19
N SER A 58 -2.43 -1.42 -0.03
CA SER A 58 -1.71 -0.70 -1.09
C SER A 58 -0.30 -1.24 -1.31
N PHE A 59 0.44 -1.58 -0.24
CA PHE A 59 1.85 -1.94 -0.35
C PHE A 59 2.05 -3.38 -0.82
N ILE A 60 1.32 -4.33 -0.23
CA ILE A 60 1.48 -5.77 -0.51
C ILE A 60 0.43 -6.23 -1.52
N SER A 61 -0.85 -5.94 -1.27
CA SER A 61 -1.94 -6.54 -2.03
C SER A 61 -2.03 -5.99 -3.45
N MET A 62 -1.84 -4.68 -3.65
CA MET A 62 -1.87 -4.07 -4.99
C MET A 62 -0.80 -4.66 -5.91
N ALA A 63 0.45 -4.74 -5.45
CA ALA A 63 1.55 -5.28 -6.25
C ALA A 63 1.29 -6.75 -6.63
N GLY A 64 0.79 -7.56 -5.68
CA GLY A 64 0.39 -8.94 -5.94
C GLY A 64 -0.77 -9.04 -6.95
N LEU A 65 -1.84 -8.27 -6.75
CA LEU A 65 -2.99 -8.26 -7.67
C LEU A 65 -2.57 -7.86 -9.08
N ILE A 66 -1.74 -6.82 -9.23
CA ILE A 66 -1.24 -6.39 -10.54
C ILE A 66 -0.32 -7.47 -11.14
N ALA A 67 0.56 -8.08 -10.36
CA ALA A 67 1.44 -9.15 -10.84
C ALA A 67 0.67 -10.35 -11.41
N PHE A 68 -0.44 -10.77 -10.76
CA PHE A 68 -1.20 -11.95 -11.17
C PHE A 68 -2.37 -11.65 -12.14
N GLY A 69 -2.98 -10.47 -12.06
CA GLY A 69 -4.16 -10.12 -12.88
C GLY A 69 -3.92 -9.01 -13.90
N GLY A 70 -2.70 -8.50 -14.03
CA GLY A 70 -2.30 -7.59 -15.09
C GLY A 70 -3.16 -6.33 -15.20
N TYR A 71 -3.44 -5.91 -16.42
CA TYR A 71 -4.17 -4.68 -16.73
C TYR A 71 -5.58 -4.63 -16.13
N ASN A 72 -6.28 -5.75 -16.02
CA ASN A 72 -7.64 -5.79 -15.47
C ASN A 72 -7.69 -5.33 -13.99
N ASN A 73 -6.62 -5.55 -13.23
CA ASN A 73 -6.52 -5.09 -11.84
C ASN A 73 -6.12 -3.61 -11.70
N SER A 74 -5.92 -2.88 -12.80
CA SER A 74 -5.72 -1.42 -12.78
C SER A 74 -6.92 -0.66 -12.20
N VAL A 75 -8.11 -1.28 -12.14
CA VAL A 75 -9.30 -0.73 -11.47
C VAL A 75 -9.06 -0.36 -10.02
N PHE A 76 -8.18 -1.07 -9.30
CA PHE A 76 -7.83 -0.72 -7.93
C PHE A 76 -6.98 0.54 -7.86
N LEU A 77 -6.04 0.69 -8.80
CA LEU A 77 -5.22 1.89 -8.91
C LEU A 77 -6.08 3.12 -9.21
N MET A 78 -6.93 3.03 -10.25
CA MET A 78 -7.81 4.12 -10.67
C MET A 78 -8.91 4.40 -9.64
N GLY A 79 -9.50 3.34 -9.10
CA GLY A 79 -10.59 3.44 -8.14
C GLY A 79 -10.17 4.12 -6.85
N TRP A 80 -9.06 3.69 -6.25
CA TRP A 80 -8.58 4.28 -5.01
C TRP A 80 -8.07 5.71 -5.21
N THR A 81 -7.27 5.97 -6.25
CA THR A 81 -6.78 7.33 -6.53
C THR A 81 -7.93 8.28 -6.87
N GLY A 82 -8.86 7.85 -7.72
CA GLY A 82 -10.06 8.60 -8.06
C GLY A 82 -10.92 8.90 -6.84
N GLY A 83 -11.07 7.94 -5.93
CA GLY A 83 -11.78 8.14 -4.65
C GLY A 83 -11.09 9.15 -3.74
N TYR A 84 -9.76 9.15 -3.69
CA TYR A 84 -9.01 10.20 -2.98
C TYR A 84 -9.25 11.58 -3.59
N VAL A 85 -9.26 11.70 -4.92
CA VAL A 85 -9.55 12.95 -5.62
C VAL A 85 -10.97 13.44 -5.30
N LEU A 86 -11.97 12.55 -5.31
CA LEU A 86 -13.34 12.89 -4.92
C LEU A 86 -13.39 13.40 -3.48
N LEU A 87 -12.73 12.73 -2.54
CA LEU A 87 -12.66 13.17 -1.15
C LEU A 87 -11.94 14.51 -1.00
N ALA A 88 -10.84 14.73 -1.72
CA ALA A 88 -10.06 15.96 -1.68
C ALA A 88 -10.85 17.16 -2.21
N LEU A 89 -11.61 16.98 -3.29
CA LEU A 89 -12.36 18.05 -3.95
C LEU A 89 -13.73 18.30 -3.32
N LEU A 90 -14.46 17.22 -2.97
CA LEU A 90 -15.87 17.30 -2.59
C LEU A 90 -16.11 17.23 -1.08
N LEU A 91 -15.20 16.65 -0.30
CA LEU A 91 -15.41 16.45 1.14
C LEU A 91 -14.48 17.32 1.99
N ALA A 92 -13.17 17.31 1.74
CA ALA A 92 -12.18 17.93 2.62
C ALA A 92 -12.44 19.41 2.96
N PRO A 93 -12.80 20.30 2.00
CA PRO A 93 -13.04 21.72 2.30
C PRO A 93 -14.30 21.95 3.16
N TYR A 94 -15.36 21.16 2.88
CA TYR A 94 -16.64 21.31 3.55
C TYR A 94 -16.61 20.75 4.98
N LEU A 95 -15.95 19.61 5.16
CA LEU A 95 -15.74 19.03 6.48
C LEU A 95 -14.93 19.97 7.36
N ARG A 96 -13.85 20.56 6.83
CA ARG A 96 -13.07 21.55 7.59
C ARG A 96 -13.90 22.79 7.94
N LYS A 97 -14.75 23.28 7.04
CA LYS A 97 -15.65 24.41 7.31
C LYS A 97 -16.70 24.09 8.40
N PHE A 98 -17.07 22.83 8.55
CA PHE A 98 -18.06 22.39 9.54
C PHE A 98 -17.52 22.36 10.98
N GLY A 99 -16.20 22.22 11.16
CA GLY A 99 -15.52 22.40 12.45
C GLY A 99 -15.80 21.35 13.53
N LYS A 100 -16.48 20.24 13.19
CA LYS A 100 -16.70 19.08 14.08
C LYS A 100 -15.58 18.05 13.93
N PHE A 101 -15.48 17.13 14.88
CA PHE A 101 -14.38 16.17 14.96
C PHE A 101 -14.72 14.80 14.36
N THR A 102 -16.00 14.51 14.07
CA THR A 102 -16.42 13.20 13.56
C THR A 102 -17.42 13.29 12.40
N VAL A 103 -17.37 12.30 11.50
CA VAL A 103 -18.30 12.18 10.36
C VAL A 103 -19.75 11.94 10.81
N PRO A 104 -20.04 11.09 11.83
CA PRO A 104 -21.42 10.91 12.28
C PRO A 104 -22.04 12.19 12.86
N GLU A 105 -21.27 13.00 13.59
CA GLU A 105 -21.74 14.33 14.04
C GLU A 105 -22.10 15.22 12.86
N PHE A 106 -21.25 15.25 11.82
CA PHE A 106 -21.54 15.99 10.59
C PHE A 106 -22.88 15.55 9.97
N VAL A 107 -23.12 14.25 9.82
CA VAL A 107 -24.36 13.72 9.25
C VAL A 107 -25.57 14.09 10.12
N GLY A 108 -25.46 13.90 11.44
CA GLY A 108 -26.53 14.20 12.38
C GLY A 108 -26.94 15.68 12.36
N ASP A 109 -25.97 16.58 12.38
CA ASP A 109 -26.20 18.02 12.41
C ASP A 109 -26.65 18.54 11.03
N ARG A 110 -26.12 17.99 9.93
CA ARG A 110 -26.48 18.38 8.55
C ARG A 110 -27.93 18.09 8.20
N PHE A 111 -28.48 17.00 8.75
CA PHE A 111 -29.87 16.57 8.53
C PHE A 111 -30.77 16.78 9.75
N TYR A 112 -30.26 17.41 10.82
CA TYR A 112 -30.98 17.62 12.09
C TYR A 112 -31.64 16.34 12.64
N SER A 113 -30.96 15.19 12.52
CA SER A 113 -31.53 13.87 12.80
C SER A 113 -30.60 12.99 13.62
N THR A 114 -31.06 12.64 14.83
CA THR A 114 -30.37 11.66 15.70
C THR A 114 -30.34 10.27 15.07
N SER A 115 -31.38 9.88 14.33
CA SER A 115 -31.42 8.60 13.63
C SER A 115 -30.35 8.53 12.54
N ALA A 116 -30.18 9.59 11.76
CA ALA A 116 -29.13 9.66 10.74
C ALA A 116 -27.72 9.61 11.36
N ARG A 117 -27.52 10.26 12.52
CA ARG A 117 -26.28 10.15 13.30
C ARG A 117 -26.01 8.71 13.72
N MET A 118 -27.02 8.00 14.26
CA MET A 118 -26.87 6.61 14.71
C MET A 118 -26.54 5.67 13.55
N VAL A 119 -27.20 5.82 12.40
CA VAL A 119 -26.87 5.05 11.19
C VAL A 119 -25.43 5.30 10.77
N ALA A 120 -24.98 6.56 10.76
CA ALA A 120 -23.60 6.90 10.42
C ALA A 120 -22.58 6.31 11.41
N VAL A 121 -22.90 6.23 12.71
CA VAL A 121 -22.05 5.55 13.71
C VAL A 121 -21.94 4.06 13.39
N VAL A 122 -23.06 3.38 13.11
CA VAL A 122 -23.05 1.95 12.77
C VAL A 122 -22.23 1.70 11.50
N CYS A 123 -22.44 2.49 10.44
CA CYS A 123 -21.65 2.39 9.22
C CYS A 123 -20.15 2.61 9.48
N LEU A 124 -19.80 3.63 10.28
CA LEU A 124 -18.41 3.90 10.65
C LEU A 124 -17.78 2.72 11.39
N LEU A 125 -18.49 2.11 12.33
CA LEU A 125 -17.99 0.93 13.07
C LEU A 125 -17.78 -0.27 12.15
N VAL A 126 -18.75 -0.58 11.28
CA VAL A 126 -18.65 -1.69 10.32
C VAL A 126 -17.44 -1.51 9.39
N ILE A 127 -17.27 -0.32 8.83
CA ILE A 127 -16.14 0.00 7.94
C ILE A 127 -14.81 -0.11 8.69
N SER A 128 -14.71 0.53 9.86
CA SER A 128 -13.47 0.56 10.65
C SER A 128 -13.06 -0.82 11.14
N ILE A 129 -13.98 -1.63 11.66
CA ILE A 129 -13.67 -2.99 12.15
C ILE A 129 -13.21 -3.88 10.99
N THR A 130 -13.93 -3.86 9.87
CA THR A 130 -13.56 -4.65 8.69
C THR A 130 -12.16 -4.27 8.19
N TYR A 131 -11.88 -2.96 8.15
CA TYR A 131 -10.57 -2.47 7.74
C TYR A 131 -9.46 -2.91 8.70
N VAL A 132 -9.67 -2.77 10.01
CA VAL A 132 -8.69 -3.16 11.03
C VAL A 132 -8.40 -4.65 10.95
N ILE A 133 -9.40 -5.52 10.74
CA ILE A 133 -9.19 -6.96 10.57
C ILE A 133 -8.20 -7.23 9.42
N GLY A 134 -8.42 -6.62 8.24
CA GLY A 134 -7.52 -6.79 7.10
C GLY A 134 -6.09 -6.31 7.39
N GLN A 135 -5.94 -5.17 8.07
CA GLN A 135 -4.62 -4.66 8.46
C GLN A 135 -3.91 -5.58 9.47
N MET A 136 -4.66 -6.12 10.44
CA MET A 136 -4.13 -7.03 11.45
C MET A 136 -3.61 -8.33 10.83
N VAL A 137 -4.29 -8.88 9.83
CA VAL A 137 -3.77 -10.02 9.05
C VAL A 137 -2.45 -9.66 8.37
N GLY A 138 -2.37 -8.49 7.72
CA GLY A 138 -1.13 -8.00 7.11
C GLY A 138 0.03 -7.86 8.11
N VAL A 139 -0.24 -7.33 9.31
CA VAL A 139 0.72 -7.25 10.41
C VAL A 139 1.18 -8.65 10.84
N GLY A 140 0.25 -9.59 11.03
CA GLY A 140 0.57 -10.96 11.43
C GLY A 140 1.48 -11.67 10.44
N VAL A 141 1.18 -11.62 9.14
CA VAL A 141 2.00 -12.22 8.07
C VAL A 141 3.39 -11.59 8.04
N THR A 142 3.47 -10.26 8.14
CA THR A 142 4.75 -9.53 8.10
C THR A 142 5.62 -9.88 9.31
N PHE A 143 5.07 -9.83 10.52
CA PHE A 143 5.81 -10.12 11.75
C PHE A 143 6.22 -11.58 11.86
N ALA A 144 5.36 -12.51 11.44
CA ALA A 144 5.73 -13.92 11.39
C ALA A 144 6.95 -14.15 10.52
N ARG A 145 7.05 -13.44 9.38
CA ARG A 145 8.18 -13.58 8.47
C ARG A 145 9.48 -13.00 9.02
N PHE A 146 9.44 -11.86 9.69
CA PHE A 146 10.65 -11.16 10.14
C PHE A 146 11.12 -11.56 11.55
N LEU A 147 10.21 -11.96 12.43
CA LEU A 147 10.54 -12.44 13.77
C LEU A 147 10.64 -13.97 13.83
N GLU A 148 10.33 -14.66 12.72
CA GLU A 148 10.34 -16.13 12.62
C GLU A 148 9.45 -16.81 13.67
N VAL A 149 8.29 -16.19 13.95
CA VAL A 149 7.27 -16.67 14.89
C VAL A 149 6.00 -17.08 14.15
N SER A 150 5.07 -17.75 14.86
CA SER A 150 3.75 -18.04 14.30
C SER A 150 2.98 -16.76 13.93
N THR A 151 2.08 -16.83 12.95
CA THR A 151 1.21 -15.72 12.52
C THR A 151 0.41 -15.13 13.68
N THR A 152 -0.11 -15.97 14.57
CA THR A 152 -0.85 -15.53 15.76
C THR A 152 0.05 -14.78 16.73
N THR A 153 1.27 -15.27 16.98
CA THR A 153 2.24 -14.58 17.84
C THR A 153 2.67 -13.25 17.23
N GLY A 154 2.98 -13.24 15.93
CA GLY A 154 3.35 -12.04 15.18
C GLY A 154 2.23 -10.97 15.22
N LEU A 155 0.98 -11.41 15.04
CA LEU A 155 -0.19 -10.55 15.19
C LEU A 155 -0.28 -9.94 16.60
N LEU A 156 -0.19 -10.75 17.65
CA LEU A 156 -0.29 -10.26 19.03
C LEU A 156 0.81 -9.25 19.38
N ILE A 157 2.05 -9.52 18.97
CA ILE A 157 3.18 -8.60 19.15
C ILE A 157 2.91 -7.29 18.40
N GLY A 158 2.55 -7.37 17.12
CA GLY A 158 2.27 -6.19 16.30
C GLY A 158 1.11 -5.36 16.84
N SER A 159 0.02 -6.00 17.26
CA SER A 159 -1.12 -5.34 17.90
C SER A 159 -0.72 -4.64 19.20
N ALA A 160 0.08 -5.28 20.06
CA ALA A 160 0.53 -4.68 21.31
C ALA A 160 1.42 -3.45 21.07
N VAL A 161 2.32 -3.53 20.10
CA VAL A 161 3.22 -2.42 19.71
C VAL A 161 2.42 -1.25 19.16
N VAL A 162 1.53 -1.51 18.19
CA VAL A 162 0.66 -0.48 17.58
C VAL A 162 -0.23 0.17 18.63
N PHE A 163 -0.84 -0.64 19.51
CA PHE A 163 -1.65 -0.14 20.61
C PHE A 163 -0.86 0.78 21.54
N ALA A 164 0.35 0.38 21.95
CA ALA A 164 1.18 1.15 22.86
C ALA A 164 1.50 2.54 22.31
N TYR A 165 2.10 2.65 21.12
CA TYR A 165 2.47 3.98 20.60
C TYR A 165 1.24 4.82 20.19
N ALA A 166 0.15 4.20 19.74
CA ALA A 166 -1.07 4.94 19.36
C ALA A 166 -1.77 5.55 20.58
N VAL A 167 -1.88 4.80 21.68
CA VAL A 167 -2.53 5.28 22.91
C VAL A 167 -1.70 6.36 23.60
N PHE A 168 -0.37 6.22 23.66
CA PHE A 168 0.47 7.21 24.32
C PHE A 168 0.69 8.49 23.49
N GLY A 169 0.70 8.41 22.16
CA GLY A 169 1.04 9.54 21.29
C GLY A 169 -0.11 10.51 20.95
N GLY A 170 -1.36 10.03 20.92
CA GLY A 170 -2.49 10.82 20.38
C GLY A 170 -2.30 11.23 18.91
N MET A 171 -3.19 12.07 18.36
CA MET A 171 -3.17 12.42 16.94
C MET A 171 -1.86 13.08 16.50
N LYS A 172 -1.24 13.90 17.37
CA LYS A 172 0.08 14.50 17.08
C LYS A 172 1.15 13.42 16.96
N GLY A 173 1.25 12.52 17.95
CA GLY A 173 2.19 11.40 17.90
C GLY A 173 1.98 10.53 16.67
N ILE A 174 0.74 10.11 16.40
CA ILE A 174 0.39 9.29 15.24
C ILE A 174 0.80 9.99 13.94
N THR A 175 0.57 11.30 13.81
CA THR A 175 0.95 12.06 12.61
C THR A 175 2.45 12.01 12.35
N TYR A 176 3.27 12.31 13.36
CA TYR A 176 4.72 12.32 13.18
C TYR A 176 5.31 10.91 13.04
N THR A 177 4.73 9.90 13.71
CA THR A 177 5.11 8.50 13.46
C THR A 177 4.78 8.09 12.02
N GLN A 178 3.63 8.50 11.49
CA GLN A 178 3.26 8.22 10.10
C GLN A 178 4.16 8.92 9.09
N VAL A 179 4.62 10.14 9.37
CA VAL A 179 5.63 10.83 8.55
C VAL A 179 6.91 10.02 8.48
N ALA A 180 7.41 9.53 9.62
CA ALA A 180 8.58 8.66 9.65
C ALA A 180 8.34 7.34 8.91
N GLN A 181 7.18 6.71 9.12
CA GLN A 181 6.78 5.49 8.41
C GLN A 181 6.72 5.70 6.90
N TYR A 182 6.15 6.81 6.43
CA TYR A 182 6.08 7.15 5.01
C TYR A 182 7.47 7.19 4.38
N VAL A 183 8.42 7.89 5.02
CA VAL A 183 9.79 8.00 4.50
C VAL A 183 10.44 6.62 4.40
N VAL A 184 10.30 5.78 5.43
CA VAL A 184 10.82 4.41 5.40
C VAL A 184 10.16 3.59 4.29
N LEU A 185 8.83 3.64 4.18
CA LEU A 185 8.06 2.87 3.20
C LEU A 185 8.37 3.28 1.77
N ILE A 186 8.43 4.59 1.48
CA ILE A 186 8.66 5.05 0.11
C ILE A 186 10.07 4.72 -0.36
N ILE A 187 11.07 4.86 0.53
CA ILE A 187 12.46 4.47 0.24
C ILE A 187 12.56 2.96 0.03
N ALA A 188 11.96 2.18 0.93
CA ALA A 188 11.97 0.72 0.86
C ALA A 188 11.23 0.17 -0.37
N TYR A 189 10.23 0.89 -0.89
CA TYR A 189 9.51 0.47 -2.11
C TYR A 189 10.24 0.91 -3.38
N THR A 190 10.67 2.17 -3.45
CA THR A 190 11.18 2.78 -4.70
C THR A 190 12.62 2.38 -4.99
N ILE A 191 13.50 2.28 -3.99
CA ILE A 191 14.91 1.93 -4.23
C ILE A 191 15.05 0.55 -4.88
N PRO A 192 14.47 -0.54 -4.32
CA PRO A 192 14.54 -1.84 -4.97
C PRO A 192 13.92 -1.82 -6.36
N ALA A 193 12.79 -1.13 -6.56
CA ALA A 193 12.15 -1.01 -7.86
C ALA A 193 13.08 -0.35 -8.91
N MET A 194 13.84 0.69 -8.53
CA MET A 194 14.81 1.35 -9.42
C MET A 194 15.92 0.39 -9.85
N PHE A 195 16.47 -0.39 -8.93
CA PHE A 195 17.53 -1.36 -9.24
C PHE A 195 17.02 -2.54 -10.07
N ILE A 196 15.81 -3.04 -9.77
CA ILE A 196 15.18 -4.09 -10.59
C ILE A 196 14.95 -3.57 -12.00
N SER A 197 14.38 -2.37 -12.15
CA SER A 197 14.19 -1.73 -13.45
C SER A 197 15.50 -1.57 -14.21
N LEU A 198 16.57 -1.11 -13.54
CA LEU A 198 17.88 -0.96 -14.14
C LEU A 198 18.45 -2.31 -14.62
N SER A 199 18.31 -3.36 -13.81
CA SER A 199 18.83 -4.69 -14.13
C SER A 199 18.08 -5.37 -15.28
N LEU A 200 16.77 -5.15 -15.39
CA LEU A 200 15.93 -5.81 -16.40
C LEU A 200 15.86 -5.02 -17.71
N THR A 201 15.80 -3.68 -17.64
CA THR A 201 15.45 -2.85 -18.80
C THR A 201 16.42 -1.71 -19.08
N SER A 202 17.54 -1.65 -18.35
CA SER A 202 18.52 -0.54 -18.41
C SER A 202 17.94 0.84 -18.08
N ASN A 203 16.72 0.91 -17.55
CA ASN A 203 16.07 2.16 -17.16
C ASN A 203 16.07 2.31 -15.65
N PHE A 204 16.62 3.42 -15.15
CA PHE A 204 16.65 3.70 -13.71
C PHE A 204 15.27 4.04 -13.14
N VAL A 205 14.40 4.66 -13.94
CA VAL A 205 13.05 5.06 -13.54
C VAL A 205 12.09 3.89 -13.79
N PRO A 206 11.49 3.26 -12.75
CA PRO A 206 10.68 2.05 -12.92
C PRO A 206 9.51 2.20 -13.90
N GLN A 207 8.91 3.39 -13.92
CA GLN A 207 7.81 3.72 -14.83
C GLN A 207 8.24 3.67 -16.29
N LEU A 208 9.46 4.11 -16.60
CA LEU A 208 10.03 4.02 -17.95
C LEU A 208 10.49 2.60 -18.26
N GLY A 209 10.86 1.82 -17.25
CA GLY A 209 11.20 0.41 -17.41
C GLY A 209 10.04 -0.44 -17.95
N LEU A 210 8.79 -0.07 -17.69
CA LEU A 210 7.62 -0.74 -18.29
C LEU A 210 7.66 -0.72 -19.83
N ILE A 211 8.06 0.41 -20.42
CA ILE A 211 8.16 0.59 -21.87
C ILE A 211 9.61 0.47 -22.36
N GLY A 212 10.51 0.00 -21.49
CA GLY A 212 11.93 -0.15 -21.78
C GLY A 212 12.22 -1.38 -22.63
N SER A 213 13.42 -1.42 -23.20
CA SER A 213 13.92 -2.61 -23.88
C SER A 213 14.24 -3.72 -22.87
N TYR A 214 14.02 -4.97 -23.26
CA TYR A 214 14.40 -6.17 -22.54
C TYR A 214 15.15 -7.07 -23.51
N ALA A 215 16.48 -7.10 -23.40
CA ALA A 215 17.36 -7.76 -24.37
C ALA A 215 18.47 -8.59 -23.70
N PRO A 216 18.13 -9.65 -22.93
CA PRO A 216 19.12 -10.46 -22.22
C PRO A 216 20.12 -11.16 -23.14
N THR A 217 19.74 -11.51 -24.39
CA THR A 217 20.57 -12.21 -25.37
C THR A 217 20.95 -11.39 -26.62
N GLY A 218 20.67 -10.09 -26.60
CA GLY A 218 20.83 -9.20 -27.76
C GLY A 218 19.63 -9.29 -28.71
N GLY A 219 18.95 -8.14 -28.90
CA GLY A 219 17.73 -8.02 -29.68
C GLY A 219 16.95 -6.74 -29.31
N GLU A 220 15.86 -6.45 -30.01
CA GLU A 220 14.96 -5.34 -29.72
C GLU A 220 13.57 -5.90 -29.35
N THR A 221 13.40 -6.27 -28.08
CA THR A 221 12.09 -6.63 -27.53
C THR A 221 11.77 -5.67 -26.41
N TYR A 222 10.51 -5.24 -26.30
CA TYR A 222 10.06 -4.44 -25.16
C TYR A 222 9.72 -5.34 -23.98
N PHE A 223 9.91 -4.82 -22.77
CA PHE A 223 9.67 -5.58 -21.54
C PHE A 223 8.23 -6.13 -21.45
N LEU A 224 7.22 -5.31 -21.75
CA LEU A 224 5.81 -5.74 -21.70
C LEU A 224 5.48 -6.77 -22.77
N ASP A 225 6.02 -6.63 -23.99
CA ASP A 225 5.81 -7.61 -25.06
C ASP A 225 6.39 -8.98 -24.69
N LYS A 226 7.58 -8.98 -24.07
CA LYS A 226 8.18 -10.21 -23.56
C LYS A 226 7.34 -10.82 -22.44
N LEU A 227 6.85 -10.00 -21.53
CA LEU A 227 5.98 -10.46 -20.44
C LEU A 227 4.68 -11.08 -21.00
N ASP A 228 4.05 -10.43 -21.97
CA ASP A 228 2.86 -10.95 -22.63
C ASP A 228 3.14 -12.29 -23.31
N GLN A 229 4.22 -12.38 -24.09
CA GLN A 229 4.64 -13.62 -24.75
C GLN A 229 4.76 -14.78 -23.74
N VAL A 230 5.56 -14.57 -22.68
CA VAL A 230 5.83 -15.62 -21.69
C VAL A 230 4.55 -16.04 -20.96
N VAL A 231 3.69 -15.08 -20.62
CA VAL A 231 2.41 -15.36 -19.95
C VAL A 231 1.45 -16.11 -20.88
N THR A 232 1.38 -15.74 -22.16
CA THR A 232 0.52 -16.41 -23.16
C THR A 232 1.01 -17.80 -23.54
N ASP A 233 2.31 -18.01 -23.63
CA ASP A 233 2.90 -19.33 -23.90
C ASP A 233 2.50 -20.34 -22.82
N LEU A 234 2.40 -19.88 -21.56
CA LEU A 234 1.92 -20.68 -20.42
C LEU A 234 0.39 -20.88 -20.40
N GLY A 235 -0.35 -20.34 -21.37
CA GLY A 235 -1.80 -20.49 -21.50
C GLY A 235 -2.62 -19.50 -20.68
N PHE A 236 -2.00 -18.47 -20.09
CA PHE A 236 -2.72 -17.38 -19.44
C PHE A 236 -3.11 -16.30 -20.44
N THR A 237 -4.10 -15.47 -20.08
CA THR A 237 -4.40 -14.24 -20.81
C THR A 237 -3.19 -13.30 -20.77
N ALA A 238 -2.89 -12.62 -21.88
CA ALA A 238 -1.80 -11.63 -21.93
C ALA A 238 -1.92 -10.64 -20.77
N TYR A 239 -0.78 -10.27 -20.19
CA TYR A 239 -0.71 -9.39 -19.01
C TYR A 239 -1.29 -8.01 -19.30
N THR A 240 -1.08 -7.49 -20.52
CA THR A 240 -1.63 -6.22 -20.99
C THR A 240 -2.99 -6.34 -21.69
N ALA A 241 -3.59 -7.54 -21.72
CA ALA A 241 -4.85 -7.76 -22.41
C ALA A 241 -5.93 -6.80 -21.91
N ASP A 242 -6.69 -6.29 -22.88
CA ASP A 242 -7.79 -5.40 -22.58
C ASP A 242 -8.91 -6.10 -21.80
N THR A 243 -9.70 -5.32 -21.06
CA THR A 243 -10.79 -5.87 -20.26
C THR A 243 -11.97 -6.26 -21.15
N SER A 244 -12.49 -7.47 -20.99
CA SER A 244 -13.58 -7.99 -21.82
C SER A 244 -14.89 -7.19 -21.73
N ASN A 245 -15.09 -6.44 -20.63
CA ASN A 245 -16.27 -5.60 -20.42
C ASN A 245 -15.90 -4.25 -19.78
N MET A 246 -15.70 -3.25 -20.64
CA MET A 246 -15.41 -1.86 -20.23
C MET A 246 -16.45 -1.26 -19.29
N LEU A 247 -17.74 -1.61 -19.46
CA LEU A 247 -18.80 -1.10 -18.58
C LEU A 247 -18.63 -1.67 -17.17
N ASN A 248 -18.32 -2.96 -17.04
CA ASN A 248 -18.05 -3.56 -15.74
C ASN A 248 -16.81 -2.93 -15.08
N MET A 249 -15.73 -2.75 -15.84
CA MET A 249 -14.52 -2.08 -15.38
C MET A 249 -14.82 -0.67 -14.85
N PHE A 250 -15.63 0.10 -15.58
CA PHE A 250 -16.07 1.43 -15.18
C PHE A 250 -16.92 1.39 -13.90
N LEU A 251 -17.92 0.50 -13.81
CA LEU A 251 -18.80 0.39 -12.65
C LEU A 251 -18.03 -0.04 -11.39
N VAL A 252 -17.11 -0.98 -11.51
CA VAL A 252 -16.22 -1.41 -10.41
C VAL A 252 -15.32 -0.25 -9.99
N THR A 253 -14.71 0.45 -10.93
CA THR A 253 -13.87 1.63 -10.64
C THR A 253 -14.67 2.71 -9.92
N MET A 254 -15.88 3.04 -10.40
CA MET A 254 -16.77 4.00 -9.76
C MET A 254 -17.18 3.56 -8.35
N SER A 255 -17.50 2.29 -8.16
CA SER A 255 -17.83 1.73 -6.84
C SER A 255 -16.67 1.89 -5.87
N LEU A 256 -15.45 1.58 -6.32
CA LEU A 256 -14.21 1.76 -5.54
C LEU A 256 -13.96 3.23 -5.22
N MET A 257 -14.17 4.16 -6.18
CA MET A 257 -13.99 5.59 -5.96
C MET A 257 -14.94 6.11 -4.87
N ILE A 258 -16.22 5.79 -4.96
CA ILE A 258 -17.23 6.24 -4.00
C ILE A 258 -16.96 5.63 -2.61
N GLY A 259 -16.66 4.33 -2.55
CA GLY A 259 -16.35 3.65 -1.28
C GLY A 259 -15.11 4.24 -0.60
N THR A 260 -14.07 4.50 -1.39
CA THR A 260 -12.81 5.07 -0.91
C THR A 260 -12.98 6.49 -0.37
N ALA A 261 -13.83 7.32 -1.02
CA ALA A 261 -14.10 8.67 -0.55
C ALA A 261 -14.80 8.72 0.83
N GLY A 262 -15.40 7.61 1.27
CA GLY A 262 -16.07 7.47 2.56
C GLY A 262 -15.17 6.99 3.71
N LEU A 263 -13.87 6.75 3.49
CA LEU A 263 -12.99 6.14 4.48
C LEU A 263 -12.80 7.03 5.73
N PRO A 264 -13.29 6.61 6.92
CA PRO A 264 -13.30 7.46 8.11
C PRO A 264 -11.90 7.86 8.59
N HIS A 265 -10.92 6.94 8.50
CA HIS A 265 -9.55 7.15 8.95
C HIS A 265 -8.81 8.24 8.15
N VAL A 266 -9.15 8.40 6.87
CA VAL A 266 -8.59 9.45 6.01
C VAL A 266 -9.31 10.77 6.25
N ILE A 267 -10.64 10.73 6.41
CA ILE A 267 -11.44 11.94 6.63
C ILE A 267 -10.99 12.72 7.86
N ILE A 268 -10.69 12.02 8.97
CA ILE A 268 -10.29 12.68 10.23
C ILE A 268 -8.99 13.50 10.10
N ARG A 269 -8.14 13.18 9.12
CA ARG A 269 -6.89 13.93 8.84
C ARG A 269 -7.14 15.34 8.32
N PHE A 270 -8.32 15.65 7.80
CA PHE A 270 -8.64 17.02 7.41
C PHE A 270 -9.06 17.90 8.59
N PHE A 271 -9.28 17.32 9.78
CA PHE A 271 -9.58 18.08 10.99
C PHE A 271 -8.33 18.56 11.76
N THR A 272 -7.14 18.06 11.42
CA THR A 272 -5.86 18.37 12.10
C THR A 272 -5.12 19.60 11.55
N VAL A 273 -5.54 20.12 10.41
CA VAL A 273 -4.96 21.32 9.78
C VAL A 273 -5.70 22.57 10.25
N PRO A 274 -5.05 23.75 10.31
CA PRO A 274 -5.67 24.94 10.92
C PRO A 274 -6.70 25.63 10.02
N LYS A 275 -6.52 25.62 8.69
CA LYS A 275 -7.37 26.37 7.75
C LYS A 275 -7.94 25.50 6.63
N VAL A 276 -9.03 25.96 6.01
CA VAL A 276 -9.62 25.30 4.82
C VAL A 276 -8.66 25.32 3.63
N SER A 277 -7.87 26.39 3.46
CA SER A 277 -6.78 26.43 2.47
C SER A 277 -5.79 25.30 2.67
N ASP A 278 -5.44 25.04 3.93
CA ASP A 278 -4.40 24.10 4.32
C ASP A 278 -4.93 22.65 4.22
N ALA A 279 -6.23 22.44 4.40
CA ALA A 279 -6.88 21.16 4.09
C ALA A 279 -6.78 20.81 2.61
N ARG A 280 -7.02 21.78 1.70
CA ARG A 280 -6.86 21.56 0.25
C ARG A 280 -5.40 21.33 -0.12
N SER A 281 -4.49 22.13 0.42
CA SER A 281 -3.06 21.96 0.17
C SER A 281 -2.56 20.61 0.70
N SER A 282 -3.00 20.19 1.89
CA SER A 282 -2.69 18.88 2.46
C SER A 282 -3.20 17.73 1.61
N ALA A 283 -4.41 17.84 1.05
CA ALA A 283 -4.94 16.85 0.12
C ALA A 283 -4.09 16.77 -1.15
N GLY A 284 -3.66 17.92 -1.69
CA GLY A 284 -2.75 17.98 -2.84
C GLY A 284 -1.39 17.33 -2.56
N TRP A 285 -0.80 17.62 -1.41
CA TRP A 285 0.47 16.99 -1.00
C TRP A 285 0.33 15.49 -0.77
N ALA A 286 -0.76 15.03 -0.17
CA ALA A 286 -1.04 13.61 -0.03
C ALA A 286 -1.14 12.91 -1.39
N LEU A 287 -1.80 13.52 -2.38
CA LEU A 287 -1.83 12.99 -3.75
C LEU A 287 -0.44 12.85 -4.36
N VAL A 288 0.43 13.85 -4.19
CA VAL A 288 1.81 13.78 -4.66
C VAL A 288 2.54 12.60 -4.02
N PHE A 289 2.43 12.44 -2.71
CA PHE A 289 3.08 11.35 -1.98
C PHE A 289 2.50 9.96 -2.33
N ILE A 290 1.19 9.83 -2.48
CA ILE A 290 0.55 8.59 -2.94
C ILE A 290 1.01 8.25 -4.37
N ALA A 291 1.10 9.23 -5.25
CA ALA A 291 1.53 9.04 -6.63
C ALA A 291 2.95 8.47 -6.74
N LEU A 292 3.86 8.82 -5.81
CA LEU A 292 5.22 8.28 -5.80
C LEU A 292 5.23 6.74 -5.64
N LEU A 293 4.32 6.16 -4.86
CA LEU A 293 4.18 4.71 -4.77
C LEU A 293 3.33 4.15 -5.92
N TYR A 294 2.16 4.76 -6.17
CA TYR A 294 1.17 4.21 -7.09
C TYR A 294 1.65 4.16 -8.53
N THR A 295 2.53 5.08 -8.94
CA THR A 295 3.13 5.03 -10.28
C THR A 295 4.23 3.97 -10.40
N VAL A 296 4.89 3.62 -9.30
CA VAL A 296 5.95 2.60 -9.27
C VAL A 296 5.36 1.20 -9.14
N ALA A 297 4.20 1.05 -8.50
CA ALA A 297 3.58 -0.25 -8.23
C ALA A 297 3.31 -1.12 -9.48
N PRO A 298 2.84 -0.57 -10.63
CA PRO A 298 2.71 -1.35 -11.85
C PRO A 298 4.02 -1.96 -12.35
N ALA A 299 5.12 -1.20 -12.25
CA ALA A 299 6.45 -1.67 -12.62
C ALA A 299 6.92 -2.80 -11.71
N VAL A 300 6.72 -2.65 -10.40
CA VAL A 300 7.04 -3.71 -9.43
C VAL A 300 6.22 -4.97 -9.71
N GLY A 301 4.91 -4.84 -9.96
CA GLY A 301 4.02 -5.97 -10.24
C GLY A 301 4.42 -6.72 -11.51
N SER A 302 4.67 -6.02 -12.61
CA SER A 302 5.04 -6.65 -13.88
C SER A 302 6.43 -7.28 -13.82
N MET A 303 7.40 -6.61 -13.21
CA MET A 303 8.77 -7.13 -13.07
C MET A 303 8.81 -8.35 -12.14
N ALA A 304 8.03 -8.32 -11.05
CA ALA A 304 7.87 -9.49 -10.17
C ALA A 304 7.20 -10.66 -10.92
N ARG A 305 6.18 -10.40 -11.74
CA ARG A 305 5.54 -11.44 -12.55
C ARG A 305 6.52 -12.09 -13.52
N LEU A 306 7.33 -11.29 -14.23
CA LEU A 306 8.36 -11.84 -15.12
C LEU A 306 9.37 -12.66 -14.32
N ASN A 307 9.90 -12.13 -13.22
CA ASN A 307 10.91 -12.80 -12.39
C ASN A 307 10.43 -14.13 -11.80
N ILE A 308 9.21 -14.19 -11.26
CA ILE A 308 8.60 -15.43 -10.77
C ILE A 308 8.50 -16.43 -11.93
N THR A 309 8.01 -15.98 -13.08
CA THR A 309 7.80 -16.87 -14.23
C THR A 309 9.12 -17.40 -14.78
N THR A 310 10.15 -16.57 -14.91
CA THR A 310 11.47 -17.01 -15.39
C THR A 310 12.23 -17.86 -14.40
N THR A 311 11.92 -17.76 -13.10
CA THR A 311 12.49 -18.66 -12.08
C THR A 311 11.96 -20.08 -12.25
N PHE A 312 10.65 -20.24 -12.48
CA PHE A 312 10.05 -21.55 -12.72
C PHE A 312 10.27 -22.07 -14.15
N TRP A 313 10.39 -21.17 -15.14
CA TRP A 313 10.68 -21.49 -16.55
C TRP A 313 11.91 -20.71 -17.05
N PRO A 314 13.14 -21.22 -16.77
CA PRO A 314 14.38 -20.51 -17.13
C PRO A 314 14.58 -20.31 -18.64
N GLY A 315 13.88 -21.08 -19.48
CA GLY A 315 13.88 -20.92 -20.94
C GLY A 315 13.28 -19.59 -21.40
N ALA A 316 12.37 -19.02 -20.60
CA ALA A 316 11.68 -17.77 -20.90
C ALA A 316 12.59 -16.53 -20.90
N ILE A 317 13.79 -16.59 -20.30
CA ILE A 317 14.74 -15.47 -20.25
C ILE A 317 15.33 -15.22 -21.64
N ASP A 318 15.92 -16.27 -22.23
CA ASP A 318 16.84 -16.15 -23.37
C ASP A 318 16.21 -16.54 -24.72
N GLY A 319 15.04 -17.20 -24.71
CA GLY A 319 14.42 -17.77 -25.90
C GLY A 319 12.92 -18.02 -25.75
N GLU A 320 12.43 -19.12 -26.34
CA GLU A 320 11.05 -19.60 -26.17
C GLU A 320 10.82 -20.11 -24.74
N THR A 321 9.62 -19.89 -24.22
CA THR A 321 9.24 -20.20 -22.83
C THR A 321 9.55 -21.65 -22.44
N PHE A 322 9.43 -22.59 -23.38
CA PHE A 322 9.64 -24.03 -23.15
C PHE A 322 10.99 -24.57 -23.65
N SER A 323 11.94 -23.69 -23.98
CA SER A 323 13.27 -24.08 -24.50
C SER A 323 14.12 -24.86 -23.49
N LYS A 324 13.88 -24.65 -22.19
CA LYS A 324 14.48 -25.39 -21.06
C LYS A 324 13.36 -26.07 -20.25
N PRO A 325 13.62 -27.21 -19.60
CA PRO A 325 12.65 -27.81 -18.71
C PRO A 325 12.28 -26.84 -17.58
N ALA A 326 11.05 -26.96 -17.10
CA ALA A 326 10.63 -26.24 -15.91
C ALA A 326 11.45 -26.71 -14.70
N LEU A 327 11.61 -25.80 -13.73
CA LEU A 327 12.32 -26.04 -12.49
C LEU A 327 11.75 -27.27 -11.75
N SER A 328 12.59 -28.25 -11.47
CA SER A 328 12.20 -29.50 -10.79
C SER A 328 12.19 -29.34 -9.27
N ILE A 329 11.44 -30.21 -8.58
CA ILE A 329 11.40 -30.23 -7.10
C ILE A 329 12.79 -30.52 -6.52
N ALA A 330 13.58 -31.38 -7.19
CA ALA A 330 14.93 -31.71 -6.76
C ALA A 330 15.87 -30.48 -6.82
N GLU A 331 15.72 -29.64 -7.86
CA GLU A 331 16.47 -28.39 -7.96
C GLU A 331 16.07 -27.40 -6.88
N ILE A 332 14.76 -27.24 -6.60
CA ILE A 332 14.24 -26.41 -5.50
C ILE A 332 14.81 -26.84 -4.14
N ASP A 333 14.96 -28.15 -3.91
CA ASP A 333 15.49 -28.68 -2.65
C ASP A 333 17.02 -28.55 -2.53
N SER A 334 17.71 -28.50 -3.67
CA SER A 334 19.18 -28.41 -3.70
C SER A 334 19.71 -26.98 -3.69
N ASP A 335 18.93 -26.02 -4.18
CA ASP A 335 19.34 -24.63 -4.36
C ASP A 335 18.99 -23.76 -3.13
N PRO A 336 19.99 -23.23 -2.41
CA PRO A 336 19.77 -22.33 -1.28
C PRO A 336 18.98 -21.06 -1.64
N ASP A 337 19.05 -20.60 -2.89
CA ASP A 337 18.38 -19.37 -3.35
C ASP A 337 16.89 -19.60 -3.61
N LEU A 338 16.43 -20.85 -3.69
CA LEU A 338 15.04 -21.24 -3.92
C LEU A 338 14.28 -21.66 -2.66
N VAL A 339 14.93 -21.59 -1.49
CA VAL A 339 14.33 -21.94 -0.19
C VAL A 339 13.06 -21.12 0.12
N TRP A 340 12.91 -19.94 -0.47
CA TRP A 340 11.69 -19.14 -0.34
C TRP A 340 10.45 -19.83 -0.93
N ILE A 341 10.59 -20.70 -1.94
CA ILE A 341 9.48 -21.44 -2.56
C ILE A 341 8.85 -22.40 -1.54
N ARG A 342 9.68 -23.11 -0.77
CA ARG A 342 9.23 -23.98 0.33
C ARG A 342 8.51 -23.20 1.43
N ASN A 343 8.90 -21.96 1.67
CA ASN A 343 8.21 -21.09 2.62
C ASN A 343 6.81 -20.69 2.13
N TRP A 344 6.56 -20.67 0.81
CA TRP A 344 5.25 -20.40 0.23
C TRP A 344 4.35 -21.64 0.20
N GLU A 345 4.91 -22.84 0.14
CA GLU A 345 4.15 -24.10 0.21
C GLU A 345 3.50 -24.32 1.58
N ARG A 346 4.08 -23.76 2.65
CA ARG A 346 3.49 -23.83 3.99
C ARG A 346 2.33 -22.84 4.05
N PRO A 347 1.06 -23.31 4.11
CA PRO A 347 -0.06 -22.38 4.23
C PRO A 347 0.11 -21.56 5.50
N VAL A 348 0.16 -20.23 5.33
CA VAL A 348 0.12 -19.27 6.43
C VAL A 348 -1.34 -19.14 6.87
N PHE A 349 -1.90 -20.21 7.44
CA PHE A 349 -3.24 -20.22 8.03
C PHE A 349 -3.25 -21.04 9.33
#